data_AF-X1P4X5-F1
#
_entry.id   AF-X1P4X5-F1
#
_cell.length_a   1.000
_cell.length_b   1.000
_cell.length_c   1.000
_cell.angle_alpha   90.00
_cell.angle_beta   90.00
_cell.angle_gamma   90.00
#
_symmetry.space_group_name_H-M   'P 1'
#
loop_
_entity.id
_entity.type
_entity.pdbx_description
1 polymer ?
#
loop_
_entity_poly.entity_id
_entity_poly.type
_entity_poly.pdbx_seq_one_letter_code
_entity_poly.pdbx_strand_id
1 'polypeptide(L)' 'MLFLGDDITDYDGFRSIDKNGGISIYVGAPSSRPPAQYFLYSPKEVYQFLEILGEKLSSR' A
#
# COMPACT_ATOMS: atom_id res chain seq x y z
N MET A 1 -4.14 -3.09 9.65
CA MET A 1 -4.09 -3.99 8.48
C MET A 1 -3.42 -3.24 7.34
N LEU A 2 -2.53 -3.88 6.60
CA LEU A 2 -1.81 -3.31 5.46
C LEU A 2 -2.28 -4.00 4.19
N PHE A 3 -2.60 -3.25 3.15
CA PHE A 3 -3.05 -3.77 1.86
C PHE A 3 -2.37 -3.02 0.71
N LEU A 4 -1.81 -3.78 -0.23
CA LEU A 4 -1.13 -3.25 -1.41
C LEU A 4 -1.79 -3.83 -2.66
N GLY A 5 -1.93 -3.01 -3.70
CA GLY A 5 -2.53 -3.42 -4.98
C GLY A 5 -2.16 -2.46 -6.10
N ASP A 6 -2.21 -2.91 -7.36
CA ASP A 6 -1.72 -2.18 -8.53
C ASP A 6 -2.81 -1.86 -9.57
N ASP A 7 -3.99 -2.48 -9.48
CA ASP A 7 -5.04 -2.32 -10.48
C ASP A 7 -6.43 -1.99 -9.89
N ILE A 8 -7.43 -1.91 -10.77
CA ILE A 8 -8.80 -1.50 -10.42
C ILE A 8 -9.49 -2.55 -9.54
N THR A 9 -9.10 -3.83 -9.63
CA THR A 9 -9.62 -4.92 -8.83
C THR A 9 -9.37 -4.68 -7.33
N ASP A 10 -8.25 -4.02 -7.02
CA ASP A 10 -7.83 -3.74 -5.64
C ASP A 10 -8.61 -2.58 -4.99
N TYR A 11 -9.38 -1.81 -5.76
CA TYR A 11 -9.98 -0.57 -5.27
C TYR A 11 -11.03 -0.81 -4.19
N ASP A 12 -11.75 -1.93 -4.23
CA ASP A 12 -12.64 -2.34 -3.14
C ASP A 12 -11.85 -2.73 -1.87
N GLY A 13 -10.66 -3.32 -2.06
CA GLY A 13 -9.71 -3.58 -0.98
C GLY A 13 -9.29 -2.29 -0.30
N PHE A 14 -8.83 -1.29 -1.05
CA PHE A 14 -8.46 0.02 -0.50
C PHE A 14 -9.60 0.66 0.29
N ARG A 15 -10.80 0.73 -0.29
CA ARG A 15 -12.00 1.28 0.38
C ARG A 15 -12.32 0.57 1.69
N SER A 16 -12.21 -0.75 1.72
CA SER A 16 -12.49 -1.55 2.91
C SER A 16 -11.48 -1.30 4.02
N ILE A 17 -10.20 -1.25 3.67
CA ILE A 17 -9.10 -1.04 4.61
C ILE A 17 -9.14 0.37 5.20
N ASP A 18 -9.38 1.38 4.36
CA ASP A 18 -9.45 2.79 4.79
C ASP A 18 -10.58 3.02 5.79
N LYS A 19 -11.77 2.44 5.52
CA LYS A 19 -12.92 2.50 6.43
C LYS A 19 -12.66 1.87 7.80
N ASN A 20 -11.75 0.89 7.86
CA ASN A 20 -11.41 0.16 9.07
C ASN A 20 -10.14 0.69 9.76
N GLY A 21 -9.63 1.86 9.35
CA GLY A 21 -8.44 2.49 9.94
C GLY A 21 -7.13 1.74 9.64
N GLY A 22 -7.09 0.97 8.55
CA GLY A 22 -5.86 0.36 8.06
C GLY A 22 -5.07 1.28 7.12
N ILE A 23 -4.04 0.71 6.48
CA ILE A 23 -3.17 1.39 5.53
C ILE A 23 -3.35 0.74 4.16
N SER A 24 -3.77 1.53 3.18
CA SER A 24 -3.84 1.14 1.77
C SER A 24 -2.70 1.79 0.98
N ILE A 25 -2.06 1.01 0.11
CA ILE A 25 -0.96 1.47 -0.75
C ILE A 25 -1.25 1.05 -2.19
N TYR A 26 -1.31 2.03 -3.10
CA TYR A 26 -1.37 1.79 -4.53
C TYR A 26 0.02 1.57 -5.12
N VAL A 27 0.20 0.56 -5.98
CA VAL A 27 1.48 0.28 -6.64
C VAL A 27 1.39 0.69 -8.10
N GLY A 28 1.95 1.84 -8.43
CA GLY A 28 1.91 2.40 -9.77
C GLY A 28 2.08 3.91 -9.79
N ALA A 29 1.87 4.51 -10.96
CA ALA A 29 1.98 5.95 -11.12
C ALA A 29 0.87 6.69 -10.34
N PRO A 30 1.19 7.80 -9.66
CA PRO A 30 0.17 8.59 -8.97
C PRO A 30 -0.84 9.15 -9.97
N SER A 31 -2.11 9.09 -9.62
CA SER A 31 -3.21 9.66 -10.41
C SER A 31 -3.79 10.91 -9.72
N SER A 32 -4.51 11.74 -10.47
CA SER A 32 -5.21 12.91 -9.91
C SER A 32 -6.34 12.55 -8.94
N ARG A 33 -6.73 11.26 -8.89
CA ARG A 33 -7.71 10.70 -7.96
C ARG A 33 -7.11 9.44 -7.32
N PRO A 34 -6.32 9.59 -6.25
CA PRO A 34 -5.60 8.48 -5.67
C PRO A 34 -6.59 7.42 -5.14
N PRO A 35 -6.43 6.14 -5.54
CA PRO A 35 -7.34 5.07 -5.13
C PRO A 35 -7.05 4.51 -3.73
N ALA A 36 -5.90 4.88 -3.15
CA ALA A 36 -5.40 4.45 -1.84
C ALA A 36 -4.79 5.65 -1.10
N GLN A 37 -4.50 5.48 0.20
CA GLN A 37 -3.92 6.54 1.04
C GLN A 37 -2.48 6.91 0.66
N TYR A 38 -1.71 5.91 0.22
CA TYR A 38 -0.30 6.07 -0.18
C TYR A 38 -0.05 5.40 -1.52
N PHE A 39 1.14 5.62 -2.07
CA PHE A 39 1.59 4.94 -3.27
C PHE A 39 3.06 4.54 -3.22
N LEU A 40 3.40 3.51 -3.97
CA LEU A 40 4.76 3.11 -4.34
C LEU A 40 4.79 2.99 -5.87
N TYR A 41 5.91 3.35 -6.49
CA TYR A 41 5.97 3.41 -7.96
C TYR A 41 6.12 2.04 -8.62
N SER A 42 6.57 1.02 -7.89
CA SER A 42 6.87 -0.28 -8.48
C SER A 42 6.89 -1.43 -7.46
N PRO A 43 6.79 -2.69 -7.93
CA PRO A 43 7.01 -3.85 -7.08
C PRO A 43 8.38 -3.84 -6.38
N LYS A 44 9.41 -3.25 -7.00
CA LYS A 44 10.73 -3.10 -6.37
C LYS A 44 10.66 -2.27 -5.08
N GLU A 45 9.91 -1.18 -5.11
CA GLU A 45 9.70 -0.35 -3.92
C GLU A 45 8.85 -1.06 -2.86
N VAL A 46 7.93 -1.94 -3.27
CA VAL A 46 7.19 -2.82 -2.34
C VAL A 46 8.16 -3.70 -1.55
N TYR A 47 9.11 -4.36 -2.22
CA TYR A 47 10.11 -5.18 -1.53
C TYR A 47 10.94 -4.36 -0.55
N GLN A 48 11.42 -3.18 -0.96
CA GLN A 48 12.20 -2.27 -0.09
C GLN A 48 11.38 -1.81 1.12
N PHE A 49 10.11 -1.45 0.90
CA PHE A 49 9.20 -1.06 1.97
C PHE A 49 8.98 -2.19 2.98
N LEU A 50 8.75 -3.41 2.52
CA LEU A 50 8.53 -4.56 3.38
C LEU A 50 9.79 -4.99 4.14
N GLU A 51 10.97 -4.85 3.53
CA GLU A 51 12.26 -5.07 4.20
C GLU A 51 12.45 -4.09 5.36
N ILE A 52 12.31 -2.78 5.10
CA ILE A 52 12.40 -1.74 6.13
C ILE A 52 11.37 -1.98 7.23
N LEU A 53 10.13 -2.32 6.87
CA LEU A 53 9.08 -2.62 7.84
C LEU A 53 9.44 -3.83 8.70
N GLY A 54 9.96 -4.90 8.09
CA GLY A 54 10.42 -6.10 8.77
C GLY A 54 11.56 -5.84 9.75
N GLU A 55 12.56 -5.05 9.34
CA GLU A 55 13.67 -4.62 10.21
C GLU A 55 13.16 -3.83 11.42
N LYS A 56 12.24 -2.88 11.20
CA LYS A 56 11.66 -2.05 12.27
C LYS A 56 10.80 -2.85 13.25
N LEU A 57 10.14 -3.91 12.78
CA LEU A 57 9.35 -4.80 13.64
C LEU A 57 10.22 -5.80 14.39
N SER A 58 11.32 -6.27 13.79
CA SER A 58 12.26 -7.21 14.42
C SER A 58 13.20 -6.55 15.44
N SER A 59 13.38 -5.23 15.35
CA SER A 59 14.19 -4.44 16.28
C SER A 59 13.42 -3.99 17.54
N ARG A 60 12.24 -4.56 17.79
CA ARG A 60 11.42 -4.34 18.98
C ARG A 60 11.38 -5.62 19.81
#